data_AF-T1BCY0-F1
#
_entry.id   AF-T1BCY0-F1
#
_cell.length_a   1.000
_cell.length_b   1.000
_cell.length_c   1.000
_cell.angle_alpha   90.00
_cell.angle_beta   90.00
_cell.angle_gamma   90.00
#
_symmetry.space_group_name_H-M   'P 1'
#
loop_
_entity.id
_entity.type
_entity.pdbx_description
1 polymer ?
#
loop_
_entity_poly.entity_id
_entity_poly.type
_entity_poly.pdbx_seq_one_letter_code
_entity_poly.pdbx_strand_id
1 'polypeptide(L)'
;MREVAVLGIGMTRFGELWDRSFREIGIEAGLEALVDAKLSSKDLSALYLGSMASGPLLDQEHIAPLILDYAGLSGRHLPAIRVEGGAPRDPSRSTRGTSRSRAASTTTSWSAAPRN
;
A
#
# COMPACT_ATOMS: atom_id res chain seq x y z
N MET A 1 22.88 11.52 9.57
CA MET A 1 21.51 11.29 9.06
C MET A 1 21.35 12.03 7.74
N ARG A 2 20.54 11.50 6.82
CA ARG A 2 20.28 12.10 5.50
C ARG A 2 18.87 12.69 5.51
N GLU A 3 18.65 13.77 4.77
CA GLU A 3 17.32 14.38 4.65
C GLU A 3 16.37 13.48 3.86
N VAL A 4 15.10 13.51 4.23
CA VAL A 4 14.03 12.70 3.64
C VAL A 4 12.87 13.63 3.28
N ALA A 5 12.33 13.47 2.07
CA ALA A 5 11.20 14.22 1.57
C ALA A 5 10.12 13.28 1.02
N VAL A 6 8.86 13.71 1.12
CA VAL A 6 7.72 13.05 0.45
C VAL A 6 7.56 13.71 -0.91
N LEU A 7 7.77 12.95 -1.99
CA LEU A 7 7.75 13.49 -3.36
C LEU A 7 6.34 13.47 -3.97
N GLY A 8 5.48 12.54 -3.56
CA GLY A 8 4.10 12.47 -4.03
C GLY A 8 3.24 11.57 -3.18
N ILE A 9 1.93 11.78 -3.27
CA ILE A 9 0.90 11.03 -2.53
C ILE A 9 -0.17 10.51 -3.51
N GLY A 10 -0.74 9.35 -3.19
CA GLY A 10 -1.82 8.75 -3.96
C GLY A 10 -2.80 8.06 -3.01
N MET A 11 -4.10 8.16 -3.29
CA MET A 11 -5.12 7.60 -2.43
C MET A 11 -6.32 7.14 -3.24
N THR A 12 -6.73 5.89 -3.04
CA THR A 12 -7.99 5.42 -3.60
C THR A 12 -9.17 5.93 -2.78
N ARG A 13 -10.36 5.94 -3.40
CA ARG A 13 -11.61 6.23 -2.69
C ARG A 13 -11.87 5.16 -1.62
N PHE A 14 -12.19 5.62 -0.42
CA PHE A 14 -12.56 4.75 0.71
C PHE A 14 -14.04 4.33 0.58
N GLY A 15 -14.33 3.06 0.83
CA GLY A 15 -15.68 2.52 0.78
C GLY A 15 -15.70 1.01 0.63
N GLU A 16 -16.88 0.47 0.36
CA GLU A 16 -17.07 -0.94 0.06
C GLU A 16 -16.88 -1.19 -1.45
N LEU A 17 -15.64 -1.45 -1.84
CA LEU A 17 -15.25 -1.60 -3.24
C LEU A 17 -15.38 -3.07 -3.69
N TRP A 18 -16.61 -3.59 -3.75
CA TRP A 18 -16.88 -5.00 -4.08
C TRP A 18 -16.44 -5.40 -5.49
N ASP A 19 -16.47 -4.46 -6.43
CA ASP A 19 -16.09 -4.70 -7.83
C ASP A 19 -14.58 -4.55 -8.07
N ARG A 20 -13.79 -4.20 -7.04
CA ARG A 20 -12.35 -3.97 -7.17
C ARG A 20 -11.57 -4.96 -6.34
N SER A 21 -10.54 -5.54 -6.94
CA SER A 21 -9.62 -6.41 -6.25
C SER A 21 -8.62 -5.60 -5.41
N PHE A 22 -8.13 -6.23 -4.34
CA PHE A 22 -7.09 -5.65 -3.48
C PHE A 22 -5.84 -5.19 -4.26
N ARG A 23 -5.47 -5.95 -5.30
CA ARG A 23 -4.33 -5.66 -6.18
C ARG A 23 -4.55 -4.35 -6.94
N GLU A 24 -5.74 -4.18 -7.53
CA GLU A 24 -6.09 -2.97 -8.28
C GLU A 24 -6.05 -1.74 -7.38
N ILE A 25 -6.60 -1.84 -6.16
CA ILE A 25 -6.59 -0.74 -5.19
C ILE A 25 -5.16 -0.33 -4.83
N GLY A 26 -4.27 -1.29 -4.60
CA GLY A 26 -2.87 -1.00 -4.26
C GLY A 26 -2.06 -0.43 -5.44
N ILE A 27 -2.33 -0.90 -6.66
CA ILE A 27 -1.70 -0.41 -7.88
C ILE A 27 -2.19 1.00 -8.21
N GLU A 28 -3.50 1.28 -8.12
CA GLU A 28 -4.11 2.59 -8.35
C GLU A 28 -3.49 3.65 -7.43
N ALA A 29 -3.46 3.39 -6.11
CA ALA A 29 -2.83 4.31 -5.15
C ALA A 29 -1.33 4.54 -5.46
N GLY A 30 -0.61 3.48 -5.85
CA GLY A 30 0.81 3.58 -6.21
C GLY A 30 1.06 4.39 -7.48
N LEU A 31 0.22 4.20 -8.50
CA LEU A 31 0.30 4.94 -9.77
C LEU A 31 -0.02 6.41 -9.56
N GLU A 32 -1.05 6.75 -8.78
CA GLU A 32 -1.35 8.14 -8.43
C GLU A 32 -0.17 8.82 -7.72
N ALA A 33 0.44 8.14 -6.76
CA ALA A 33 1.60 8.68 -6.04
C ALA A 33 2.81 8.93 -6.96
N LEU A 34 3.04 8.05 -7.94
CA LEU A 34 4.08 8.22 -8.96
C LEU A 34 3.81 9.41 -9.87
N VAL A 35 2.55 9.58 -10.29
CA VAL A 35 2.12 10.72 -11.13
C VAL A 35 2.29 12.03 -10.38
N ASP A 36 1.88 12.09 -9.12
CA ASP A 36 2.04 13.27 -8.25
C ASP A 36 3.53 13.62 -8.06
N ALA A 37 4.37 12.60 -7.82
CA ALA A 37 5.83 12.76 -7.71
C ALA A 37 6.54 13.10 -9.03
N LYS A 38 5.84 13.03 -10.18
CA LYS A 38 6.42 13.14 -11.54
C LYS A 38 7.60 12.19 -11.76
N LEU A 39 7.54 11.01 -11.14
CA LEU A 39 8.56 9.98 -11.26
C LEU A 39 8.09 8.87 -12.19
N SER A 40 9.05 8.21 -12.83
CA SER A 40 8.77 7.00 -13.59
C SER A 40 8.95 5.77 -12.70
N SER A 41 8.41 4.64 -13.14
CA SER A 41 8.69 3.36 -12.49
C SER A 41 10.17 2.98 -12.51
N LYS A 42 11.01 3.68 -13.29
CA LYS A 42 12.45 3.47 -13.35
C LYS A 42 13.23 4.06 -12.19
N ASP A 43 12.65 5.05 -11.52
CA ASP A 43 13.30 5.81 -10.44
C ASP A 43 13.06 5.16 -9.07
N LEU A 44 12.13 4.21 -9.03
CA LEU A 44 11.83 3.41 -7.86
C LEU A 44 13.00 2.50 -7.47
N SER A 45 13.22 2.44 -6.16
CA SER A 45 14.29 1.65 -5.54
C SER A 45 13.78 0.63 -4.53
N ALA A 46 12.61 0.85 -3.93
CA ALA A 46 11.97 -0.09 -3.02
C ALA A 46 10.45 0.12 -2.94
N LEU A 47 9.73 -0.94 -2.62
CA LEU A 47 8.30 -0.90 -2.30
C LEU A 47 8.09 -1.29 -0.83
N TYR A 48 7.40 -0.45 -0.08
CA TYR A 48 6.97 -0.72 1.29
C TYR A 48 5.45 -0.71 1.34
N LEU A 49 4.84 -1.86 1.60
CA LEU A 49 3.39 -2.01 1.59
C LEU A 49 2.86 -2.28 3.01
N GLY A 50 1.99 -1.40 3.48
CA GLY A 50 1.30 -1.50 4.76
C GLY A 50 -0.09 -2.13 4.62
N SER A 51 -0.30 -3.35 5.12
CA SER A 51 -1.65 -3.93 5.18
C SER A 51 -1.86 -4.88 6.37
N MET A 52 -2.84 -4.54 7.20
CA MET A 52 -3.39 -5.39 8.27
C MET A 52 -4.46 -6.37 7.78
N ALA A 53 -5.04 -6.14 6.60
CA ALA A 53 -6.18 -6.91 6.12
C ALA A 53 -5.80 -8.11 5.26
N SER A 54 -4.56 -8.17 4.77
CA SER A 54 -4.18 -9.16 3.75
C SER A 54 -4.12 -10.60 4.27
N GLY A 55 -3.58 -10.84 5.46
CA GLY A 55 -3.60 -12.18 6.06
C GLY A 55 -5.02 -12.61 6.46
N PRO A 56 -5.66 -11.93 7.42
CA PRO A 56 -6.92 -12.40 8.00
C PRO A 56 -8.14 -12.34 7.06
N LEU A 57 -8.09 -11.55 5.99
CA LEU A 57 -9.24 -11.29 5.12
C LEU A 57 -9.07 -11.84 3.70
N LEU A 58 -7.83 -11.98 3.22
CA LEU A 58 -7.52 -12.43 1.86
C LEU A 58 -6.71 -13.73 1.83
N ASP A 59 -6.33 -14.27 2.99
CA ASP A 59 -5.46 -15.45 3.13
C ASP A 59 -4.17 -15.31 2.30
N GLN A 60 -3.66 -14.08 2.20
CA GLN A 60 -2.49 -13.76 1.39
C GLN A 60 -1.49 -12.92 2.17
N GLU A 61 -0.35 -13.52 2.47
CA GLU A 61 0.70 -12.91 3.28
C GLU A 61 1.70 -12.12 2.42
N HIS A 62 2.08 -12.67 1.25
CA HIS A 62 3.12 -12.10 0.38
C HIS A 62 2.57 -11.02 -0.57
N ILE A 63 1.86 -10.04 -0.02
CA ILE A 63 1.19 -8.99 -0.82
C ILE A 63 2.13 -7.95 -1.44
N ALA A 64 3.25 -7.62 -0.82
CA ALA A 64 4.15 -6.59 -1.37
C ALA A 64 4.82 -7.05 -2.68
N PRO A 65 5.41 -8.26 -2.74
CA PRO A 65 5.91 -8.82 -4.00
C PRO A 65 4.79 -9.06 -5.01
N LEU A 66 3.60 -9.47 -4.56
CA LEU A 66 2.43 -9.65 -5.44
C LEU A 66 2.05 -8.35 -6.14
N ILE A 67 1.94 -7.23 -5.43
CA ILE A 67 1.62 -5.94 -6.04
C ILE A 67 2.71 -5.48 -7.00
N LEU A 68 3.99 -5.70 -6.65
CA LEU A 68 5.11 -5.39 -7.54
C LEU A 68 5.05 -6.18 -8.86
N ASP A 69 4.62 -7.44 -8.79
CA ASP A 69 4.48 -8.31 -9.95
C ASP A 69 3.34 -7.89 -10.87
N TYR A 70 2.17 -7.61 -10.29
CA TYR A 70 1.03 -7.11 -11.05
C TYR A 70 1.26 -5.69 -11.61
N ALA A 71 2.13 -4.90 -10.98
CA ALA A 71 2.57 -3.61 -11.53
C ALA A 71 3.57 -3.74 -12.70
N GLY A 72 3.98 -4.97 -13.06
CA GLY A 72 4.92 -5.23 -14.14
C GLY A 72 6.37 -4.89 -13.79
N LEU A 73 6.70 -4.80 -12.49
CA LEU A 73 8.01 -4.36 -12.02
C LEU A 73 8.91 -5.48 -11.49
N SER A 74 8.47 -6.74 -11.58
CA SER A 74 9.23 -7.94 -11.16
C SER A 74 10.62 -8.04 -11.78
N GLY A 75 10.78 -7.66 -13.06
CA GLY A 75 12.08 -7.72 -13.74
C GLY A 75 13.13 -6.73 -13.20
N ARG A 76 12.73 -5.80 -12.34
CA ARG A 76 13.61 -4.73 -11.82
C ARG A 76 14.34 -5.11 -10.53
N HIS A 77 14.09 -6.30 -9.98
CA HIS A 77 14.72 -6.79 -8.75
C HIS A 77 14.57 -5.80 -7.58
N LEU A 78 13.43 -5.13 -7.50
CA LEU A 78 13.15 -4.17 -6.43
C LEU A 78 12.79 -4.93 -5.14
N PRO A 79 13.37 -4.57 -3.99
CA PRO A 79 12.92 -5.09 -2.71
C PRO A 79 11.48 -4.64 -2.44
N ALA A 80 10.59 -5.59 -2.18
CA ALA A 80 9.20 -5.36 -1.79
C ALA A 80 8.95 -5.95 -0.41
N ILE A 81 8.66 -5.08 0.56
CA ILE A 81 8.55 -5.45 1.97
C ILE A 81 7.14 -5.14 2.45
N ARG A 82 6.49 -6.13 3.06
CA ARG A 82 5.25 -5.91 3.79
C ARG A 82 5.59 -5.42 5.20
N VAL A 83 4.94 -4.35 5.62
CA VAL A 83 5.02 -3.80 6.97
C VAL A 83 3.63 -3.87 7.60
N GLU A 84 3.55 -4.26 8.85
CA GLU A 84 2.30 -4.23 9.61
C GLU A 84 2.46 -3.41 10.87
N GLY A 85 1.55 -2.46 11.04
CA GLY A 85 1.39 -1.68 12.26
C GLY A 85 -0.10 -1.38 12.38
N GLY A 86 -0.76 -2.00 13.35
CA GLY A 86 -2.18 -1.78 13.58
C GLY A 86 -2.48 -0.30 13.81
N ALA A 87 -3.63 0.17 13.31
CA ALA A 87 -4.09 1.51 13.64
C ALA A 87 -4.43 1.58 15.13
N PRO A 88 -4.06 2.66 15.85
CA PRO A 88 -4.52 2.86 17.22
C PRO A 88 -6.06 2.82 17.23
N ARG A 89 -6.62 1.95 18.07
CA ARG A 89 -8.07 1.84 18.25
C ARG A 89 -8.55 3.12 18.95
N ASP A 90 -9.62 3.70 18.44
CA ASP A 90 -10.32 4.78 19.13
C ASP A 90 -10.70 4.35 20.56
N PRO A 91 -10.21 5.02 21.61
CA PRO A 91 -10.48 4.65 23.00
C PRO A 91 -11.96 4.81 23.38
N SER A 92 -12.76 5.56 22.62
CA SER A 92 -14.19 5.76 22.88
C SER A 92 -15.07 4.57 22.44
N ARG A 93 -14.50 3.61 21.68
CA ARG A 93 -15.27 2.49 21.11
C ARG A 93 -15.53 1.38 22.13
N SER A 94 -16.60 1.56 22.91
CA SER A 94 -17.26 0.56 23.76
C SER A 94 -17.59 -0.73 22.98
N THR A 95 -17.44 -1.89 23.62
CA THR A 95 -17.55 -3.27 23.07
C THR A 95 -18.94 -3.69 22.56
N ARG A 96 -19.88 -2.76 22.31
CA ARG A 96 -21.19 -3.11 21.78
C ARG A 96 -21.13 -3.35 20.27
N GLY A 97 -21.10 -4.64 19.92
CA GLY A 97 -21.61 -5.27 18.70
C GLY A 97 -21.39 -4.50 17.39
N THR A 98 -20.37 -4.87 16.63
CA THR A 98 -20.28 -4.50 15.21
C THR A 98 -20.20 -5.76 14.36
N SER A 99 -21.37 -6.25 13.95
CA SER A 99 -21.48 -7.10 12.78
C SER A 99 -21.31 -6.22 11.54
N ARG A 100 -20.38 -6.62 10.66
CA ARG A 100 -20.36 -6.31 9.21
C ARG A 100 -19.90 -4.93 8.69
N SER A 101 -18.91 -4.28 9.29
CA SER A 101 -18.04 -3.40 8.47
C SER A 101 -16.58 -3.45 8.92
N ARG A 102 -15.78 -4.24 8.20
CA ARG A 102 -14.32 -4.19 8.28
C ARG A 102 -13.84 -3.36 7.11
N ALA A 103 -13.75 -2.05 7.29
CA ALA A 103 -13.03 -1.19 6.37
C ALA A 103 -11.54 -1.56 6.46
N ALA A 104 -11.02 -2.20 5.41
CA ALA A 104 -9.60 -2.46 5.26
C ALA A 104 -8.94 -1.20 4.69
N SER A 105 -8.20 -0.46 5.51
CA SER A 105 -7.31 0.59 5.02
C SER A 105 -5.96 -0.03 4.66
N THR A 106 -5.53 0.13 3.40
CA THR A 106 -4.22 -0.30 2.94
C THR A 106 -3.42 0.92 2.51
N THR A 107 -2.24 1.08 3.09
CA THR A 107 -1.33 2.19 2.79
C THR A 107 -0.17 1.65 1.99
N THR A 108 0.00 2.14 0.77
CA THR A 108 1.11 1.73 -0.09
C THR A 108 2.10 2.87 -0.22
N SER A 109 3.37 2.62 0.12
CA SER A 109 4.43 3.62 0.07
C SER A 109 5.51 3.18 -0.91
N TRP A 110 5.77 4.01 -1.91
CA TRP A 110 6.80 3.76 -2.91
C TRP A 110 8.00 4.64 -2.63
N SER A 111 9.19 4.04 -2.56
CA SER A 111 10.42 4.78 -2.28
C SER A 111 11.31 4.80 -3.53
N ALA A 112 11.63 6.00 -3.97
CA ALA A 112 12.67 6.26 -4.96
C ALA A 112 13.92 6.71 -4.22
N ALA A 113 15.04 6.02 -4.43
CA ALA A 113 16.34 6.50 -3.99
C ALA A 113 17.05 7.10 -5.21
N PRO A 114 17.79 8.21 -5.04
CA PRO A 114 18.68 8.67 -6.10
C PRO A 114 19.72 7.58 -6.36
N ARG A 115 19.83 7.13 -7.62
CA ARG A 115 21.02 6.40 -8.05
C ARG A 115 22.15 7.44 -8.12
N ASN A 116 23.20 7.15 -7.37
CA ASN A 116 24.40 7.95 -7.15
C ASN A 116 24.88 8.72 -8.39
#